data_AF-A0A0B6YVV2-F1
#
_entry.id   AF-A0A0B6YVV2-F1
#
_cell.length_a   1.000
_cell.length_b   1.000
_cell.length_c   1.000
_cell.angle_alpha   90.00
_cell.angle_beta   90.00
_cell.angle_gamma   90.00
#
_symmetry.space_group_name_H-M   'P 1'
#
loop_
_entity.id
_entity.type
_entity.pdbx_description
1 polymer ?
#
loop_
_entity_poly.entity_id
_entity_poly.type
_entity_poly.pdbx_seq_one_letter_code
_entity_poly.pdbx_strand_id
1 'polypeptide(L)'
;NFGTAKQRVLNQALTGKARKRFNDLSRLIELDVVNYDMFDLQPVKEYEMYIRSFGRSDTKQACVQTRDDDIDRDIQTEDIETLSKWTQHPPDDETAVGGEGINVQGSKHKQDGMSKTDNVSLSQFMDRVGRIIFTILDEESKSDTEEVRERDRQPA
;
A
#
# COMPACT_ATOMS: atom_id res chain seq x y z
N ASN A 1 83.64 -4.25 -59.49
CA ASN A 1 82.22 -3.85 -59.38
C ASN A 1 82.16 -2.35 -59.11
N PHE A 2 82.16 -1.52 -60.17
CA PHE A 2 82.37 -0.07 -60.08
C PHE A 2 81.10 0.72 -59.76
N GLY A 3 79.92 0.17 -60.08
CA GLY A 3 78.63 0.80 -59.80
C GLY A 3 78.38 0.96 -58.29
N THR A 4 78.71 -0.06 -57.51
CA THR A 4 78.56 -0.04 -56.04
C THR A 4 79.51 0.96 -55.38
N ALA A 5 80.73 1.11 -55.89
CA ALA A 5 81.69 2.11 -55.42
C ALA A 5 81.20 3.54 -55.69
N LYS A 6 80.68 3.81 -56.90
CA LYS A 6 80.10 5.12 -57.25
C LYS A 6 78.89 5.45 -56.37
N GLN A 7 78.01 4.48 -56.14
CA GLN A 7 76.84 4.65 -55.27
C GLN A 7 77.23 4.90 -53.81
N ARG A 8 78.29 4.25 -53.32
CA ARG A 8 78.81 4.47 -51.96
C ARG A 8 79.40 5.87 -51.79
N VAL A 9 80.14 6.39 -52.77
CA VAL A 9 80.67 7.77 -52.75
C VAL A 9 79.53 8.78 -52.80
N LEU A 10 78.53 8.56 -53.65
CA LEU A 10 77.34 9.42 -53.72
C LEU A 10 76.59 9.43 -52.38
N ASN A 11 76.31 8.25 -51.81
CA ASN A 11 75.66 8.14 -50.50
C ASN A 11 76.49 8.78 -49.39
N GLN A 12 77.82 8.63 -49.40
CA GLN A 12 78.69 9.28 -48.42
C GLN A 12 78.66 10.81 -48.55
N ALA A 13 78.62 11.34 -49.78
CA ALA A 13 78.47 12.77 -50.03
C ALA A 13 77.09 13.31 -49.60
N LEU A 14 76.02 12.54 -49.86
CA LEU A 14 74.66 12.88 -49.43
C LEU A 14 74.53 12.85 -47.90
N THR A 15 75.06 11.81 -47.25
CA THR A 15 75.11 11.72 -45.78
C THR A 15 75.96 12.83 -45.18
N GLY A 16 77.08 13.20 -45.81
CA GLY A 16 77.90 14.34 -45.38
C GLY A 16 77.14 15.68 -45.45
N LYS A 17 76.39 15.91 -46.54
CA LYS A 17 75.51 17.09 -46.67
C LYS A 17 74.40 17.09 -45.63
N ALA A 18 73.76 15.95 -45.40
CA ALA A 18 72.72 15.79 -44.38
C ALA A 18 73.27 16.02 -42.96
N ARG A 19 74.47 15.49 -42.65
CA ARG A 19 75.14 15.68 -41.35
C ARG A 19 75.54 17.13 -41.11
N LYS A 20 76.07 17.81 -42.13
CA LYS A 20 76.41 19.23 -42.05
C LYS A 20 75.16 20.08 -41.79
N ARG A 21 74.09 19.84 -42.57
CA ARG A 21 72.80 20.48 -42.37
C ARG A 21 72.22 20.20 -40.98
N PHE A 22 72.31 18.96 -40.49
CA PHE A 22 71.89 18.62 -39.13
C PHE A 22 72.66 19.41 -38.08
N ASN A 23 73.99 19.50 -38.18
CA ASN A 23 74.80 20.29 -37.24
C ASN A 23 74.47 21.79 -37.29
N ASP A 24 74.23 22.34 -38.49
CA ASP A 24 73.88 23.74 -38.66
C ASP A 24 72.48 24.04 -38.07
N LEU A 25 71.50 23.14 -38.26
CA LEU A 25 70.16 23.29 -37.67
C LEU A 25 70.11 22.95 -36.18
N SER A 26 70.90 21.98 -35.71
CA SER A 26 70.91 21.56 -34.31
C SER A 26 71.38 22.66 -33.37
N ARG A 27 72.18 23.62 -33.87
CA ARG A 27 72.57 24.83 -33.12
C ARG A 27 71.47 25.88 -33.02
N LEU A 28 70.49 25.83 -33.93
CA LEU A 28 69.33 26.73 -33.96
C LEU A 28 68.13 26.15 -33.20
N ILE A 29 68.18 24.84 -32.94
CA ILE A 29 67.15 24.07 -32.24
C ILE A 29 67.83 23.49 -30.98
N GLU A 30 68.36 24.37 -30.14
CA GLU A 30 68.73 23.98 -28.78
C GLU A 30 67.44 23.93 -27.96
N LEU A 31 67.04 22.73 -27.55
CA LEU A 31 65.88 22.52 -26.71
C LEU A 31 66.30 22.77 -25.27
N ASP A 32 65.87 23.92 -24.72
CA ASP A 32 66.01 24.18 -23.29
C ASP A 32 65.03 23.30 -22.52
N VAL A 33 65.53 22.53 -21.56
CA VAL A 33 64.70 21.64 -20.73
C VAL A 33 64.23 22.46 -19.54
N VAL A 34 63.06 23.08 -19.70
CA VAL A 34 62.42 23.80 -18.60
C VAL A 34 61.68 22.78 -17.73
N ASN A 35 62.19 22.58 -16.52
CA ASN A 35 61.51 21.78 -15.50
C ASN A 35 60.60 22.70 -14.69
N TYR A 36 59.30 22.38 -14.66
CA TYR A 36 58.33 23.05 -13.83
C TYR A 36 57.87 22.09 -12.73
N ASP A 37 58.12 22.44 -11.47
CA ASP A 37 57.41 21.81 -10.37
C ASP A 37 56.01 22.42 -10.29
N MET A 38 55.05 21.74 -10.92
CA MET A 38 53.65 22.15 -10.83
C MET A 38 53.12 21.78 -9.44
N PHE A 39 52.83 22.81 -8.65
CA PHE A 39 52.20 22.63 -7.34
C PHE A 39 50.78 22.11 -7.54
N ASP A 40 50.57 20.82 -7.25
CA ASP A 40 49.26 20.20 -7.29
C ASP A 40 48.58 20.38 -5.93
N LEU A 41 47.57 21.25 -5.89
CA LEU A 41 46.71 21.42 -4.73
C LEU A 41 45.32 20.94 -5.08
N GLN A 42 44.79 20.06 -4.26
CA GLN A 42 43.40 19.65 -4.37
C GLN A 42 42.48 20.89 -4.31
N PRO A 43 41.47 21.00 -5.20
CA PRO A 43 40.56 22.14 -5.19
C PRO A 43 40.00 22.40 -3.80
N VAL A 44 40.21 23.62 -3.32
CA VAL A 44 39.77 24.03 -1.99
C VAL A 44 38.24 24.06 -1.99
N LYS A 45 37.61 23.40 -1.01
CA LYS A 45 36.15 23.40 -0.85
C LYS A 45 35.65 24.84 -0.63
N GLU A 46 34.43 25.13 -1.06
CA GLU A 46 33.83 26.47 -0.95
C GLU A 46 33.84 27.00 0.48
N TYR A 47 33.51 26.14 1.46
CA TYR A 47 33.60 26.46 2.89
C TYR A 47 35.01 26.90 3.32
N GLU A 48 36.05 26.21 2.86
CA GLU A 48 37.45 26.50 3.21
C GLU A 48 37.91 27.83 2.59
N MET A 49 37.45 28.17 1.38
CA MET A 49 37.69 29.49 0.79
C MET A 49 36.98 30.60 1.57
N TYR A 50 35.75 30.35 2.00
CA TYR A 50 34.94 31.30 2.75
C TYR A 50 35.53 31.59 4.13
N ILE A 51 35.84 30.56 4.92
CA ILE A 51 36.39 30.74 6.28
C ILE A 51 37.79 31.37 6.23
N ARG A 52 38.59 31.10 5.19
CA ARG A 52 39.88 31.76 4.97
C ARG A 52 39.73 33.25 4.68
N SER A 53 38.68 33.65 3.95
CA SER A 53 38.48 35.03 3.50
C SER A 53 37.74 35.89 4.53
N PHE A 54 36.81 35.30 5.27
CA PHE A 54 35.88 36.02 6.14
C PHE A 54 35.81 35.47 7.57
N GLY A 55 36.44 34.32 7.85
CA GLY A 55 36.44 33.70 9.18
C GLY A 55 37.58 34.19 10.07
N ARG A 56 37.53 33.79 11.35
CA ARG A 56 38.63 33.99 12.29
C ARG A 56 39.52 32.75 12.32
N SER A 57 40.84 32.95 12.34
CA SER A 57 41.84 31.88 12.31
C SER A 57 41.75 30.88 13.47
N ASP A 58 41.05 31.24 14.55
CA ASP A 58 40.83 30.45 15.77
C ASP A 58 39.49 29.69 15.79
N THR A 59 38.67 29.77 14.73
CA THR A 59 37.32 29.20 14.72
C THR A 59 37.02 28.39 13.45
N LYS A 60 36.32 27.27 13.62
CA LYS A 60 35.75 26.47 12.53
C LYS A 60 34.28 26.15 12.83
N GLN A 61 33.46 26.08 11.80
CA GLN A 61 32.10 25.57 11.89
C GLN A 61 32.13 24.07 12.19
N ALA A 62 31.51 23.67 13.30
CA ALA A 62 31.44 22.27 13.73
C ALA A 62 30.13 21.59 13.30
N CYS A 63 29.05 22.37 13.17
CA CYS A 63 27.73 21.89 12.80
C CYS A 63 26.91 23.00 12.14
N VAL A 64 25.89 22.60 11.39
CA VAL A 64 24.83 23.44 10.86
C VAL A 64 23.50 22.74 11.14
N GLN A 65 22.46 23.48 11.52
CA GLN A 65 21.12 22.92 11.67
C GLN A 65 20.39 23.09 10.34
N THR A 66 20.18 21.99 9.63
CA THR A 66 19.54 21.95 8.31
C THR A 66 18.03 21.74 8.37
N ARG A 67 17.45 21.62 9.59
CA ARG A 67 16.01 21.36 9.81
C ARG A 67 15.55 20.05 9.12
N ASP A 68 16.46 19.10 8.99
CA ASP A 68 16.21 17.78 8.36
C ASP A 68 15.21 16.92 9.15
N ASP A 69 14.90 17.34 10.39
CA ASP A 69 13.94 16.73 11.30
C ASP A 69 12.50 17.26 11.12
N ASP A 70 12.29 18.28 10.29
CA ASP A 70 10.96 18.83 9.98
C ASP A 70 10.26 18.01 8.89
N ILE A 71 9.90 16.78 9.26
CA ILE A 71 9.20 15.85 8.37
C ILE A 71 7.70 16.06 8.52
N ASP A 72 7.09 16.70 7.52
CA ASP A 72 5.63 16.73 7.38
C ASP A 72 5.13 15.45 6.70
N ARG A 73 4.02 14.89 7.17
CA ARG A 73 3.42 13.68 6.61
C ARG A 73 1.91 13.82 6.52
N ASP A 74 1.42 13.88 5.29
CA ASP A 74 0.01 13.78 5.01
C ASP A 74 -0.50 12.36 5.31
N ILE A 75 -1.70 12.29 5.87
CA ILE A 75 -2.41 11.02 6.12
C ILE A 75 -3.67 11.06 5.27
N GLN A 76 -3.80 10.08 4.37
CA GLN A 76 -5.00 9.87 3.59
C GLN A 76 -5.64 8.56 4.04
N THR A 77 -6.83 8.65 4.63
CA THR A 77 -7.66 7.51 4.97
C THR A 77 -9.05 7.76 4.39
N GLU A 78 -9.53 6.82 3.60
CA GLU A 78 -10.89 6.83 3.07
C GLU A 78 -11.88 6.28 4.10
N ASP A 79 -13.14 6.69 3.98
CA ASP A 79 -14.22 6.16 4.81
C ASP A 79 -14.62 4.76 4.36
N ILE A 80 -14.97 3.89 5.31
CA ILE A 80 -15.39 2.53 5.02
C ILE A 80 -16.91 2.52 4.76
N GLU A 81 -17.31 2.14 3.55
CA GLU A 81 -18.72 1.86 3.23
C GLU A 81 -19.16 0.53 3.87
N THR A 82 -20.21 0.57 4.71
CA THR A 82 -20.76 -0.63 5.38
C THR A 82 -22.23 -0.82 5.02
N LEU A 83 -22.64 -2.07 4.82
CA LEU A 83 -24.04 -2.44 4.59
C LEU A 83 -24.44 -3.62 5.49
N SER A 84 -25.62 -3.53 6.11
CA SER A 84 -26.14 -4.61 6.95
C SER A 84 -27.10 -5.52 6.20
N LYS A 85 -26.89 -6.84 6.29
CA LYS A 85 -27.65 -7.89 5.59
C LYS A 85 -27.91 -9.06 6.52
N TRP A 86 -29.06 -9.72 6.38
CA TRP A 86 -29.43 -10.90 7.15
C TRP A 86 -30.07 -11.97 6.26
N THR A 87 -29.97 -13.22 6.68
CA THR A 87 -30.60 -14.38 6.05
C THR A 87 -31.11 -15.36 7.11
N GLN A 88 -32.09 -16.20 6.77
CA GLN A 88 -32.67 -17.21 7.66
C GLN A 88 -32.79 -18.57 6.96
N HIS A 89 -32.46 -19.65 7.66
CA HIS A 89 -32.72 -21.02 7.22
C HIS A 89 -33.09 -21.93 8.42
N PRO A 90 -34.22 -22.65 8.37
CA PRO A 90 -35.26 -22.60 7.35
C PRO A 90 -36.02 -21.25 7.39
N PRO A 91 -36.65 -20.84 6.28
CA PRO A 91 -37.44 -19.59 6.25
C PRO A 91 -38.75 -19.73 7.03
N ASP A 92 -39.12 -18.69 7.78
CA ASP A 92 -40.43 -18.65 8.46
C ASP A 92 -41.58 -18.32 7.50
N ASP A 93 -41.33 -17.47 6.49
CA ASP A 93 -42.30 -17.00 5.48
C ASP A 93 -41.73 -17.07 4.04
N GLU A 94 -42.39 -16.48 3.05
CA GLU A 94 -41.93 -16.43 1.64
C GLU A 94 -40.58 -15.70 1.44
N THR A 95 -40.09 -14.98 2.46
CA THR A 95 -38.84 -14.21 2.37
C THR A 95 -37.84 -14.68 3.44
N ALA A 96 -36.71 -15.19 2.98
CA ALA A 96 -35.63 -15.73 3.82
C ALA A 96 -34.40 -14.79 3.94
N VAL A 97 -34.46 -13.60 3.36
CA VAL A 97 -33.32 -12.69 3.18
C VAL A 97 -33.75 -11.23 3.31
N GLY A 98 -32.90 -10.38 3.86
CA GLY A 98 -33.18 -8.95 4.00
C GLY A 98 -31.95 -8.11 4.34
N GLY A 99 -32.13 -6.80 4.40
CA GLY A 99 -31.05 -5.85 4.71
C GLY A 99 -31.02 -4.62 3.81
N GLU A 100 -30.09 -3.72 4.12
CA GLU A 100 -29.98 -2.39 3.51
C GLU A 100 -29.75 -2.47 2.00
N GLY A 101 -30.57 -1.82 1.17
CA GLY A 101 -30.45 -1.90 -0.29
C GLY A 101 -30.90 -3.23 -0.92
N ILE A 102 -31.42 -4.17 -0.13
CA ILE A 102 -32.21 -5.28 -0.69
C ILE A 102 -33.62 -4.75 -0.90
N ASN A 103 -33.95 -4.39 -2.14
CA ASN A 103 -35.35 -4.35 -2.56
C ASN A 103 -35.78 -5.81 -2.69
N VAL A 104 -36.23 -6.41 -1.58
CA VAL A 104 -37.04 -7.62 -1.65
C VAL A 104 -38.22 -7.15 -2.46
N GLN A 105 -38.21 -7.45 -3.77
CA GLN A 105 -39.37 -7.27 -4.62
C GLN A 105 -40.42 -8.16 -3.98
N GLY A 106 -41.13 -7.58 -3.02
CA GLY A 106 -42.14 -8.24 -2.24
C GLY A 106 -42.99 -8.93 -3.28
N SER A 107 -42.99 -10.25 -3.19
CA SER A 107 -43.61 -11.19 -4.11
C SER A 107 -44.82 -10.55 -4.79
N LYS A 108 -44.58 -9.85 -5.91
CA LYS A 108 -45.63 -9.48 -6.86
C LYS A 108 -45.91 -10.67 -7.76
N HIS A 109 -45.40 -11.85 -7.39
CA HIS A 109 -45.87 -13.13 -7.85
C HIS A 109 -46.98 -13.62 -6.93
N LYS A 110 -48.19 -13.20 -7.31
CA LYS A 110 -49.41 -13.96 -7.17
C LYS A 110 -50.04 -14.04 -5.77
N GLN A 111 -51.01 -13.14 -5.55
CA GLN A 111 -52.30 -13.57 -5.01
C GLN A 111 -52.93 -14.64 -5.92
N ASP A 112 -52.34 -15.83 -6.00
CA ASP A 112 -52.89 -17.01 -6.69
C ASP A 112 -52.81 -18.16 -5.69
N GLY A 113 -53.53 -17.96 -4.60
CA GLY A 113 -53.38 -18.75 -3.39
C GLY A 113 -53.97 -18.02 -2.20
N MET A 114 -55.16 -17.42 -2.35
CA MET A 114 -56.10 -17.53 -1.24
C MET A 114 -56.15 -19.04 -0.99
N SER A 115 -55.42 -19.51 0.02
CA SER A 115 -55.43 -20.91 0.41
C SER A 115 -56.89 -21.27 0.43
N LYS A 116 -57.30 -22.22 -0.43
CA LYS A 116 -58.66 -22.75 -0.39
C LYS A 116 -58.76 -23.39 0.98
N THR A 117 -59.12 -22.58 1.96
CA THR A 117 -59.40 -22.99 3.31
C THR A 117 -60.63 -23.85 3.12
N ASP A 118 -60.43 -25.16 3.17
CA ASP A 118 -61.54 -26.08 3.08
C ASP A 118 -62.38 -25.84 4.34
N ASN A 119 -63.49 -25.13 4.17
CA ASN A 119 -64.38 -24.72 5.25
C ASN A 119 -64.83 -25.91 6.09
N VAL A 120 -64.89 -27.11 5.50
CA VAL A 120 -65.22 -28.34 6.22
C VAL A 120 -64.08 -28.74 7.15
N SER A 121 -62.84 -28.76 6.66
CA SER A 121 -61.66 -29.04 7.49
C SER A 121 -61.46 -27.99 8.60
N LEU A 122 -61.74 -26.72 8.29
CA LEU A 122 -61.66 -25.63 9.26
C LEU A 122 -62.74 -25.77 10.33
N SER A 123 -63.98 -26.09 9.96
CA SER A 123 -65.07 -26.34 10.93
C SER A 123 -64.73 -27.53 11.83
N GLN A 124 -64.21 -28.62 11.27
CA GLN A 124 -63.79 -29.79 12.06
C GLN A 124 -62.62 -29.46 12.99
N PHE A 125 -61.70 -28.61 12.56
CA PHE A 125 -60.61 -28.11 13.40
C PHE A 125 -61.17 -27.27 14.57
N MET A 126 -62.06 -26.32 14.29
CA MET A 126 -62.70 -25.49 15.31
C MET A 126 -63.49 -26.32 16.33
N ASP A 127 -64.20 -27.36 15.89
CA ASP A 127 -64.91 -28.29 16.81
C ASP A 127 -63.95 -29.06 17.72
N ARG A 128 -62.79 -29.49 17.19
CA ARG A 128 -61.77 -30.20 17.99
C ARG A 128 -61.11 -29.26 18.99
N VAL A 129 -60.70 -28.08 18.55
CA VAL A 129 -60.09 -27.06 19.41
C VAL A 129 -61.08 -26.60 20.48
N GLY A 130 -62.35 -26.38 20.12
CA GLY A 130 -63.40 -26.03 21.07
C GLY A 130 -63.54 -27.06 22.20
N ARG A 131 -63.57 -28.35 21.86
CA ARG A 131 -63.61 -29.43 22.88
C ARG A 131 -62.38 -29.41 23.79
N ILE A 132 -61.18 -29.23 23.23
CA ILE A 132 -59.94 -29.15 24.01
C ILE A 132 -59.98 -27.94 24.95
N ILE A 133 -60.40 -26.78 24.47
CA ILE A 133 -60.56 -25.57 25.29
C ILE A 133 -61.56 -25.82 26.42
N PHE A 134 -62.70 -26.45 26.13
CA PHE A 134 -63.66 -26.83 27.18
C PHE A 134 -63.06 -27.78 28.21
N THR A 135 -62.28 -28.78 27.79
CA THR A 135 -61.61 -29.69 28.71
C THR A 135 -60.59 -28.97 29.58
N ILE A 136 -59.75 -28.09 28.99
CA ILE A 136 -58.77 -27.29 29.74
C ILE A 136 -59.47 -26.40 30.77
N LEU A 137 -60.55 -25.72 30.38
CA LEU A 137 -61.31 -24.86 31.29
C LEU A 137 -62.00 -25.65 32.40
N ASP A 138 -62.53 -26.83 32.10
CA ASP A 138 -63.16 -27.71 33.09
C ASP A 138 -62.11 -28.27 34.07
N GLU A 139 -60.93 -28.66 33.58
CA GLU A 139 -59.79 -29.07 34.41
C GLU A 139 -59.31 -27.93 35.32
N GLU A 140 -59.15 -26.71 34.80
CA GLU A 140 -58.74 -25.53 35.56
C GLU A 140 -59.77 -25.17 36.66
N SER A 141 -61.07 -25.24 36.33
CA SER A 141 -62.14 -24.99 37.30
C SER A 141 -62.18 -26.04 38.43
N LYS A 142 -61.84 -27.30 38.10
CA LYS A 142 -61.78 -28.40 39.07
C LYS A 142 -60.54 -28.30 39.93
N SER A 143 -59.39 -27.91 39.39
CA SER A 143 -58.18 -27.64 40.18
C SER A 143 -58.41 -26.52 41.19
N ASP A 144 -59.05 -25.42 40.78
CA ASP A 144 -59.37 -24.31 41.68
C ASP A 144 -60.30 -24.76 42.82
N THR A 145 -61.28 -25.61 42.51
CA THR A 145 -62.24 -26.12 43.50
C THR A 145 -61.60 -27.12 44.46
N GLU A 146 -60.70 -27.98 43.99
CA GLU A 146 -59.95 -28.92 44.83
C GLU A 146 -58.92 -28.19 45.71
N GLU A 147 -58.23 -27.15 45.20
CA GLU A 147 -57.33 -26.31 46.02
C GLU A 147 -58.07 -25.57 47.14
N VAL A 148 -59.29 -25.08 46.90
CA VAL A 148 -60.13 -24.47 47.95
C VAL A 148 -60.53 -25.52 48.99
N ARG A 149 -60.98 -26.71 48.56
CA ARG A 149 -61.35 -27.81 49.46
C ARG A 149 -60.18 -28.41 50.24
N GLU A 150 -58.96 -28.30 49.72
CA GLU A 150 -57.75 -28.77 50.39
C GLU A 150 -57.26 -27.74 51.42
N ARG A 151 -57.37 -26.44 51.12
CA ARG A 151 -57.16 -25.35 52.10
C ARG A 151 -58.15 -25.41 53.27
N ASP A 152 -59.43 -25.69 53.01
CA ASP A 152 -60.45 -25.84 54.06
C ASP A 152 -60.29 -27.11 54.90
N ARG A 153 -59.49 -28.09 54.43
CA ARG A 153 -59.20 -29.35 55.13
C ARG A 153 -57.93 -29.31 55.99
N GLN A 154 -57.09 -28.28 55.88
CA GLN A 154 -55.92 -28.12 56.75
C GLN A 154 -56.34 -27.46 58.07
N PRO A 155 -56.11 -28.09 59.24
CA PRO A 155 -56.30 -27.42 60.52
C PRO A 155 -55.21 -26.35 60.73
N ALA A 156 -55.59 -25.27 61.44
CA ALA A 156 -54.71 -24.17 61.82
C ALA A 156 -53.48 -24.62 62.64
#